data_AF-A0A2M8DR28-F1
#
_entry.id   AF-A0A2M8DR28-F1
#
_cell.length_a   1.000
_cell.length_b   1.000
_cell.length_c   1.000
_cell.angle_alpha   90.00
_cell.angle_beta   90.00
_cell.angle_gamma   90.00
#
_symmetry.space_group_name_H-M   'P 1'
#
loop_
_entity.id
_entity.type
_entity.pdbx_description
1 polymer ?
#
loop_
_entity_poly.entity_id
_entity_poly.type
_entity_poly.pdbx_seq_one_letter_code
_entity_poly.pdbx_strand_id
1 'polypeptide(L)'
;MMSKMSKREYLRELKKKYCRSSKKHKTQLLDDFCEFAGYHRKAALRLVNNPLPRKKTRPIPRKKKYDLETVEALKKLWFASGEICAERFHPFIRSLLKCLIDQNQIEVTDETKKQLHKISLGKTKAIISKTKRRSFIKIGALTKPGSILKNQIALRFGPWEQKEPGFFEADTVAHCGGDISGEFVYSLDIIDIASGWSEQAAIWGKGEAATRAELDKIRKRLPFEMKGLDPDNGGEFINYQMHRYCKKHGISLTRAREYHPNDQAHIEQKNYTAIRRLIGYGRLDKKTQQKLLNDLYDNEWRLFLNFFQPTMKLKKKIKNLETGKSKKTYYKAKTPYQRLMRSKHISIEQKLMLRSTYQTLNPVKLKREIDKKVELIRKTLK
;
A
#
# COMPACT_ATOMS: atom_id res chain seq x y z
N MET A 1 45.20 -7.69 -23.00
CA MET A 1 43.94 -8.35 -23.42
C MET A 1 43.40 -7.67 -24.68
N MET A 2 43.14 -8.41 -25.76
CA MET A 2 42.64 -7.84 -27.02
C MET A 2 41.16 -7.48 -27.00
N SER A 3 40.77 -6.50 -27.83
CA SER A 3 39.40 -6.01 -27.93
C SER A 3 38.42 -7.06 -28.48
N LYS A 4 37.15 -6.96 -28.07
CA LYS A 4 36.06 -7.82 -28.58
C LYS A 4 35.82 -7.63 -30.08
N MET A 5 36.22 -6.50 -30.67
CA MET A 5 36.08 -6.23 -32.10
C MET A 5 37.13 -7.00 -32.91
N SER A 6 38.39 -6.95 -32.49
CA SER A 6 39.51 -7.65 -33.15
C SER A 6 39.31 -9.17 -33.18
N LYS A 7 38.85 -9.76 -32.07
CA LYS A 7 38.49 -11.20 -32.00
C LYS A 7 37.36 -11.56 -32.99
N ARG A 8 36.44 -10.64 -33.25
CA ARG A 8 35.27 -10.85 -34.12
C ARG A 8 35.59 -10.65 -35.61
N GLU A 9 36.60 -9.86 -35.92
CA GLU A 9 37.14 -9.72 -37.28
C GLU A 9 37.99 -10.93 -37.65
N TYR A 10 38.89 -11.36 -36.76
CA TYR A 10 39.66 -12.58 -36.95
C TYR A 10 38.76 -13.80 -37.13
N LEU A 11 37.70 -13.95 -36.31
CA LEU A 11 36.73 -15.03 -36.44
C LEU A 11 35.97 -15.01 -37.78
N ARG A 12 35.76 -13.83 -38.40
CA ARG A 12 35.12 -13.72 -39.72
C ARG A 12 36.02 -14.29 -40.82
N GLU A 13 37.29 -13.92 -40.81
CA GLU A 13 38.28 -14.44 -41.77
C GLU A 13 38.56 -15.93 -41.55
N LEU A 14 38.67 -16.35 -40.28
CA LEU A 14 38.83 -17.74 -39.90
C LEU A 14 37.73 -18.64 -40.45
N LYS A 15 36.45 -18.21 -40.36
CA LYS A 15 35.32 -18.98 -40.91
C LYS A 15 35.42 -19.21 -42.41
N LYS A 16 35.80 -18.18 -43.17
CA LYS A 16 35.96 -18.28 -44.63
C LYS A 16 37.02 -19.31 -44.99
N LYS A 17 38.16 -19.27 -44.29
CA LYS A 17 39.27 -20.21 -44.48
C LYS A 17 38.91 -21.62 -44.00
N TYR A 18 38.28 -21.75 -42.84
CA TYR A 18 37.92 -23.02 -42.22
C TYR A 18 37.00 -23.86 -43.11
N CYS A 19 36.02 -23.25 -43.77
CA CYS A 19 35.09 -23.99 -44.65
C CYS A 19 35.76 -24.60 -45.89
N ARG A 20 36.86 -23.99 -46.38
CA ARG A 20 37.58 -24.39 -47.59
C ARG A 20 38.82 -25.26 -47.32
N SER A 21 39.08 -25.60 -46.07
CA SER A 21 40.31 -26.25 -45.63
C SER A 21 40.18 -27.77 -45.46
N SER A 22 41.28 -28.49 -45.68
CA SER A 22 41.38 -29.92 -45.37
C SER A 22 41.29 -30.20 -43.86
N LYS A 23 41.03 -31.45 -43.46
CA LYS A 23 40.86 -31.84 -42.04
C LYS A 23 42.07 -31.46 -41.17
N LYS A 24 43.29 -31.66 -41.67
CA LYS A 24 44.53 -31.29 -40.98
C LYS A 24 44.66 -29.78 -40.80
N HIS A 25 44.32 -29.01 -41.83
CA HIS A 25 44.43 -27.54 -41.80
C HIS A 25 43.32 -26.88 -40.96
N LYS A 26 42.12 -27.48 -40.89
CA LYS A 26 41.04 -27.07 -39.97
C LYS A 26 41.45 -27.15 -38.50
N THR A 27 42.20 -28.19 -38.13
CA THR A 27 42.73 -28.36 -36.78
C THR A 27 43.68 -27.21 -36.44
N GLN A 28 44.66 -26.94 -37.30
CA GLN A 28 45.63 -25.86 -37.11
C GLN A 28 44.96 -24.49 -36.97
N LEU A 29 44.06 -24.15 -37.89
CA LEU A 29 43.31 -22.89 -37.87
C LEU A 29 42.52 -22.67 -36.56
N LEU A 30 41.99 -23.76 -35.97
CA LEU A 30 41.30 -23.68 -34.68
C LEU A 30 42.28 -23.49 -33.52
N ASP A 31 43.44 -24.15 -33.54
CA ASP A 31 44.46 -23.99 -32.50
C ASP A 31 45.02 -22.56 -32.50
N ASP A 32 45.37 -22.03 -33.67
CA ASP A 32 45.84 -20.65 -33.84
C ASP A 32 44.81 -19.64 -33.30
N PHE A 33 43.52 -19.88 -33.54
CA PHE A 33 42.46 -19.01 -33.00
C PHE A 33 42.29 -19.15 -31.49
N CYS A 34 42.44 -20.36 -30.94
CA CYS A 34 42.35 -20.58 -29.50
C CYS A 34 43.51 -19.88 -28.77
N GLU A 35 44.72 -19.94 -29.34
CA GLU A 35 45.91 -19.23 -28.85
C GLU A 35 45.73 -17.70 -28.96
N PHE A 36 45.32 -17.21 -30.13
CA PHE A 36 45.13 -15.77 -30.38
C PHE A 36 44.01 -15.15 -29.52
N ALA A 37 42.87 -15.83 -29.39
CA ALA A 37 41.68 -15.26 -28.77
C ALA A 37 41.40 -15.76 -27.34
N GLY A 38 42.17 -16.74 -26.85
CA GLY A 38 42.03 -17.33 -25.51
C GLY A 38 40.72 -18.10 -25.31
N TYR A 39 40.16 -18.68 -26.38
CA TYR A 39 38.94 -19.49 -26.29
C TYR A 39 39.29 -20.96 -26.08
N HIS A 40 38.48 -21.66 -25.29
CA HIS A 40 38.53 -23.12 -25.26
C HIS A 40 38.12 -23.71 -26.61
N ARG A 41 38.77 -24.78 -27.06
CA ARG A 41 38.59 -25.38 -28.39
C ARG A 41 37.13 -25.68 -28.75
N LYS A 42 36.35 -26.25 -27.81
CA LYS A 42 34.90 -26.48 -28.02
C LYS A 42 34.09 -25.19 -28.23
N ALA A 43 34.50 -24.08 -27.60
CA ALA A 43 33.85 -22.78 -27.77
C ALA A 43 34.23 -22.14 -29.12
N ALA A 44 35.50 -22.22 -29.53
CA ALA A 44 35.97 -21.81 -30.85
C ALA A 44 35.24 -22.57 -31.97
N LEU A 45 35.16 -23.90 -31.87
CA LEU A 45 34.44 -24.74 -32.83
C LEU A 45 32.96 -24.35 -32.94
N ARG A 46 32.29 -24.09 -31.82
CA ARG A 46 30.89 -23.63 -31.79
C ARG A 46 30.73 -22.28 -32.47
N LEU A 47 31.68 -21.35 -32.27
CA LEU A 47 31.66 -20.04 -32.89
C LEU A 47 31.88 -20.13 -34.39
N VAL A 48 32.77 -21.01 -34.86
CA VAL A 48 33.08 -21.23 -36.28
C VAL A 48 31.88 -21.87 -37.00
N ASN A 49 31.24 -22.87 -36.41
CA ASN A 49 30.14 -23.63 -37.04
C ASN A 49 28.77 -22.94 -37.01
N ASN A 50 28.53 -21.99 -36.11
CA ASN A 50 27.25 -21.29 -36.02
C ASN A 50 27.31 -19.89 -36.64
N PRO A 51 26.25 -19.34 -37.25
CA PRO A 51 26.26 -17.98 -37.79
C PRO A 51 26.64 -16.95 -36.72
N LEU A 52 27.41 -15.92 -37.10
CA LEU A 52 27.76 -14.85 -36.17
C LEU A 52 26.48 -14.13 -35.72
N PRO A 53 26.30 -13.83 -34.42
CA PRO A 53 25.11 -13.14 -33.95
C PRO A 53 24.99 -11.78 -34.66
N ARG A 54 23.90 -11.59 -35.42
CA ARG A 54 23.61 -10.33 -36.12
C ARG A 54 23.77 -9.16 -35.14
N LYS A 55 24.41 -8.07 -35.58
CA LYS A 55 24.54 -6.85 -34.78
C LYS A 55 23.11 -6.43 -34.43
N LYS A 56 22.72 -6.52 -33.15
CA LYS A 56 21.40 -6.08 -32.71
C LYS A 56 21.28 -4.61 -33.10
N THR A 57 20.42 -4.29 -34.06
CA THR A 57 20.08 -2.92 -34.39
C THR A 57 19.56 -2.28 -33.12
N ARG A 58 20.13 -1.13 -32.73
CA ARG A 58 19.59 -0.38 -31.59
C ARG A 58 18.14 -0.05 -31.95
N PRO A 59 17.15 -0.47 -31.16
CA PRO A 59 15.76 -0.12 -31.46
C PRO A 59 15.66 1.40 -31.49
N ILE A 60 15.04 1.93 -32.55
CA ILE A 60 14.76 3.36 -32.68
C ILE A 60 13.95 3.77 -31.43
N PRO A 61 14.38 4.80 -30.68
CA PRO A 61 13.63 5.25 -29.52
C PRO A 61 12.24 5.71 -29.98
N ARG A 62 11.21 5.03 -29.48
CA ARG A 62 9.81 5.41 -29.77
C ARG A 62 9.57 6.85 -29.31
N LYS A 63 8.87 7.65 -30.14
CA LYS A 63 8.43 9.00 -29.76
C LYS A 63 7.74 8.96 -28.40
N LYS A 64 8.12 9.87 -27.49
CA LYS A 64 7.53 9.93 -26.15
C LYS A 64 6.06 10.35 -26.28
N LYS A 65 5.15 9.43 -25.98
CA LYS A 65 3.68 9.67 -26.00
C LYS A 65 3.19 10.67 -24.94
N TYR A 66 3.99 10.89 -23.90
CA TYR A 66 3.67 11.80 -22.80
C TYR A 66 4.79 12.83 -22.71
N ASP A 67 4.41 14.10 -22.79
CA ASP A 67 5.28 15.26 -22.62
C ASP A 67 5.73 15.44 -21.16
N LEU A 68 6.60 16.43 -20.94
CA LEU A 68 7.13 16.74 -19.61
C LEU A 68 6.01 17.24 -18.67
N GLU A 69 5.12 18.09 -19.18
CA GLU A 69 3.98 18.65 -18.43
C GLU A 69 3.08 17.55 -17.85
N THR A 70 2.70 16.56 -18.65
CA THR A 70 1.89 15.43 -18.20
C THR A 70 2.61 14.59 -17.13
N VAL A 71 3.92 14.43 -17.26
CA VAL A 71 4.72 13.69 -16.27
C VAL A 71 4.78 14.46 -14.94
N GLU A 72 4.95 15.78 -14.98
CA GLU A 72 4.98 16.62 -13.79
C GLU A 72 3.61 16.71 -13.12
N ALA A 73 2.55 16.87 -13.90
CA ALA A 73 1.18 16.82 -13.38
C ALA A 73 0.91 15.48 -12.68
N LEU A 74 1.28 14.35 -13.31
CA LEU A 74 1.14 13.03 -12.69
C LEU A 74 1.91 12.90 -11.38
N LYS A 75 3.11 13.48 -11.28
CA LYS A 75 3.90 13.50 -10.04
C LYS A 75 3.23 14.34 -8.96
N LYS A 76 2.73 15.54 -9.28
CA LYS A 76 1.97 16.39 -8.34
C LYS A 76 0.76 15.65 -7.76
N LEU A 77 -0.02 15.00 -8.63
CA LEU A 77 -1.12 14.12 -8.22
C LEU A 77 -0.64 13.00 -7.27
N TRP A 78 0.49 12.36 -7.61
CA TRP A 78 1.02 11.25 -6.83
C TRP A 78 1.49 11.68 -5.44
N PHE A 79 2.15 12.84 -5.32
CA PHE A 79 2.52 13.42 -4.03
C PHE A 79 1.30 13.80 -3.19
N ALA A 80 0.30 14.45 -3.81
CA ALA A 80 -0.96 14.79 -3.14
C ALA A 80 -1.70 13.55 -2.61
N SER A 81 -1.54 12.39 -3.25
CA SER A 81 -2.11 11.12 -2.79
C SER A 81 -1.35 10.46 -1.62
N GLY A 82 -0.23 11.02 -1.15
CA GLY A 82 0.62 10.39 -0.13
C GLY A 82 1.43 9.21 -0.68
N GLU A 83 1.85 9.31 -1.94
CA GLU A 83 2.81 8.39 -2.58
C GLU A 83 2.36 6.91 -2.62
N ILE A 84 1.07 6.66 -2.74
CA ILE A 84 0.51 5.30 -2.78
C ILE A 84 1.02 4.50 -3.99
N CYS A 85 0.93 3.17 -3.93
CA CYS A 85 1.36 2.33 -5.05
C CYS A 85 0.54 2.61 -6.31
N ALA A 86 1.14 2.35 -7.48
CA ALA A 86 0.55 2.68 -8.77
C ALA A 86 -0.80 1.99 -9.01
N GLU A 87 -0.99 0.78 -8.49
CA GLU A 87 -2.24 0.01 -8.57
C GLU A 87 -3.40 0.70 -7.86
N ARG A 88 -3.11 1.39 -6.74
CA ARG A 88 -4.07 2.20 -5.99
C ARG A 88 -4.24 3.59 -6.60
N PHE A 89 -3.14 4.20 -7.04
CA PHE A 89 -3.10 5.54 -7.59
C PHE A 89 -3.77 5.64 -8.96
N HIS A 90 -3.46 4.75 -9.90
CA HIS A 90 -3.95 4.79 -11.28
C HIS A 90 -5.46 4.97 -11.43
N PRO A 91 -6.32 4.17 -10.77
CA PRO A 91 -7.77 4.37 -10.85
C PRO A 91 -8.25 5.66 -10.15
N PHE A 92 -7.44 6.22 -9.26
CA PHE A 92 -7.75 7.42 -8.48
C PHE A 92 -7.31 8.73 -9.16
N ILE A 93 -6.43 8.66 -10.16
CA ILE A 93 -5.92 9.82 -10.93
C ILE A 93 -7.07 10.75 -11.36
N ARG A 94 -8.15 10.19 -11.91
CA ARG A 94 -9.25 10.99 -12.48
C ARG A 94 -9.97 11.82 -11.42
N SER A 95 -10.33 11.18 -10.30
CA SER A 95 -11.02 11.87 -9.20
C SER A 95 -10.11 12.87 -8.50
N LEU A 96 -8.84 12.51 -8.31
CA LEU A 96 -7.88 13.40 -7.67
C LEU A 96 -7.54 14.60 -8.54
N LEU A 97 -7.40 14.41 -9.86
CA LEU A 97 -7.17 15.49 -10.82
C LEU A 97 -8.33 16.48 -10.80
N LYS A 98 -9.58 16.01 -10.87
CA LYS A 98 -10.76 16.88 -10.76
C LYS A 98 -10.72 17.69 -9.47
N CYS A 99 -10.52 17.03 -8.33
CA CYS A 99 -10.45 17.69 -7.03
C CYS A 99 -9.34 18.76 -6.96
N LEU A 100 -8.16 18.50 -7.52
CA LEU A 100 -7.06 19.47 -7.49
C LEU A 100 -7.27 20.66 -8.44
N ILE A 101 -7.96 20.46 -9.56
CA ILE A 101 -8.40 21.56 -10.44
C ILE A 101 -9.44 22.41 -9.71
N ASP A 102 -10.48 21.78 -9.16
CA ASP A 102 -11.57 22.46 -8.44
C ASP A 102 -11.05 23.27 -7.22
N GLN A 103 -9.88 22.88 -6.68
CA GLN A 103 -9.21 23.53 -5.54
C GLN A 103 -8.04 24.46 -5.93
N ASN A 104 -7.89 24.77 -7.22
CA ASN A 104 -6.82 25.61 -7.78
C ASN A 104 -5.41 25.19 -7.32
N GLN A 105 -5.17 23.87 -7.18
CA GLN A 105 -3.87 23.31 -6.80
C GLN A 105 -3.04 22.88 -8.01
N ILE A 106 -3.67 22.71 -9.17
CA ILE A 106 -3.01 22.34 -10.40
C ILE A 106 -3.74 22.96 -11.60
N GLU A 107 -2.98 23.58 -12.48
CA GLU A 107 -3.42 23.99 -13.81
C GLU A 107 -2.88 23.00 -14.82
N VAL A 108 -3.75 22.51 -15.70
CA VAL A 108 -3.39 21.55 -16.76
C VAL A 108 -4.09 21.94 -18.05
N THR A 109 -3.40 21.80 -19.17
CA THR A 109 -4.01 21.91 -20.50
C THR A 109 -5.02 20.78 -20.74
N ASP A 110 -5.95 20.98 -21.67
CA ASP A 110 -6.92 19.95 -22.06
C ASP A 110 -6.23 18.72 -22.66
N GLU A 111 -5.11 18.91 -23.35
CA GLU A 111 -4.22 17.87 -23.85
C GLU A 111 -3.67 17.05 -22.69
N THR A 112 -3.05 17.69 -21.69
CA THR A 112 -2.51 17.03 -20.49
C THR A 112 -3.60 16.26 -19.75
N LYS A 113 -4.78 16.85 -19.57
CA LYS A 113 -5.94 16.18 -18.96
C LYS A 113 -6.34 14.93 -19.73
N LYS A 114 -6.50 15.01 -21.07
CA LYS A 114 -6.81 13.85 -21.93
C LYS A 114 -5.74 12.77 -21.83
N GLN A 115 -4.45 13.14 -21.78
CA GLN A 115 -3.34 12.21 -21.62
C GLN A 115 -3.39 11.51 -20.25
N LEU A 116 -3.61 12.23 -19.15
CA LEU A 116 -3.73 11.67 -17.80
C LEU A 116 -4.94 10.73 -17.67
N HIS A 117 -6.06 11.01 -18.35
CA HIS A 117 -7.22 10.11 -18.37
C HIS A 117 -6.96 8.80 -19.12
N LYS A 118 -6.07 8.81 -20.11
CA LYS A 118 -5.73 7.67 -20.98
C LYS A 118 -4.45 6.93 -20.56
N ILE A 119 -3.72 7.43 -19.56
CA ILE A 119 -2.46 6.83 -19.12
C ILE A 119 -2.67 5.38 -18.66
N SER A 120 -1.76 4.48 -19.04
CA SER A 120 -1.82 3.08 -18.63
C SER A 120 -1.13 2.85 -17.29
N LEU A 121 -1.59 1.85 -16.54
CA LEU A 121 -0.97 1.45 -15.27
C LEU A 121 0.54 1.18 -15.41
N GLY A 122 0.97 0.52 -16.48
CA GLY A 122 2.38 0.24 -16.74
C GLY A 122 3.21 1.51 -16.90
N LYS A 123 2.66 2.53 -17.57
CA LYS A 123 3.35 3.82 -17.71
C LYS A 123 3.37 4.60 -16.39
N THR A 124 2.27 4.61 -15.65
CA THR A 124 2.19 5.21 -14.31
C THR A 124 3.24 4.61 -13.38
N LYS A 125 3.38 3.28 -13.36
CA LYS A 125 4.44 2.57 -12.62
C LYS A 125 5.84 3.06 -13.01
N ALA A 126 6.12 3.10 -14.31
CA ALA A 126 7.44 3.49 -14.81
C ALA A 126 7.82 4.95 -14.50
N ILE A 127 6.84 5.87 -14.43
CA ILE A 127 7.07 7.27 -14.05
C ILE A 127 7.32 7.37 -12.54
N ILE A 128 6.45 6.76 -11.73
CA ILE A 128 6.54 6.83 -10.27
C ILE A 128 7.80 6.11 -9.75
N SER A 129 8.16 4.96 -10.32
CA SER A 129 9.34 4.19 -9.88
C SER A 129 10.65 4.95 -10.05
N LYS A 130 10.73 5.88 -11.02
CA LYS A 130 11.89 6.77 -11.21
C LYS A 130 11.92 7.93 -10.22
N THR A 131 10.78 8.23 -9.60
CA THR A 131 10.60 9.35 -8.68
C THR A 131 10.76 8.90 -7.22
N LYS A 132 10.42 7.64 -6.92
CA LYS A 132 10.59 7.05 -5.59
C LYS A 132 12.06 7.05 -5.16
N ARG A 133 12.36 7.65 -4.01
CA ARG A 133 13.58 7.34 -3.25
C ARG A 133 13.45 5.92 -2.70
N ARG A 134 14.49 5.10 -2.81
CA ARG A 134 14.52 3.76 -2.19
C ARG A 134 14.50 3.95 -0.67
N SER A 135 13.51 3.38 0.02
CA SER A 135 13.46 3.39 1.47
C SER A 135 14.48 2.40 2.04
N PHE A 136 15.36 2.85 2.93
CA PHE A 136 16.40 2.05 3.58
C PHE A 136 15.93 1.31 4.84
N ILE A 137 14.67 1.46 5.26
CA ILE A 137 14.18 0.96 6.55
C ILE A 137 13.65 -0.47 6.39
N LYS A 138 14.33 -1.44 6.99
CA LYS A 138 13.78 -2.79 7.24
C LYS A 138 12.84 -2.71 8.43
N ILE A 139 11.61 -3.18 8.24
CA ILE A 139 10.58 -3.18 9.28
C ILE A 139 10.48 -4.61 9.84
N GLY A 140 10.88 -4.79 11.10
CA GLY A 140 10.63 -6.01 11.86
C GLY A 140 9.25 -5.95 12.52
N ALA A 141 8.58 -7.11 12.61
CA ALA A 141 7.30 -7.26 13.28
C ALA A 141 7.50 -8.05 14.58
N LEU A 142 6.93 -7.57 15.68
CA LEU A 142 6.71 -8.36 16.89
C LEU A 142 5.33 -8.03 17.43
N THR A 143 4.55 -9.08 17.72
CA THR A 143 3.56 -9.14 18.81
C THR A 143 3.07 -10.59 18.94
N LYS A 144 3.05 -11.10 20.18
CA LYS A 144 2.38 -12.34 20.60
C LYS A 144 1.26 -11.95 21.59
N PRO A 145 0.06 -12.55 21.54
CA PRO A 145 -1.01 -12.27 22.50
C PRO A 145 -1.03 -13.25 23.70
N GLY A 146 -1.63 -12.80 24.81
CA GLY A 146 -1.97 -13.58 26.01
C GLY A 146 -3.42 -13.27 26.46
N SER A 147 -4.04 -14.16 27.22
CA SER A 147 -5.50 -14.23 27.42
C SER A 147 -5.97 -14.40 28.87
N ILE A 148 -7.18 -13.91 29.21
CA ILE A 148 -8.27 -14.54 30.02
C ILE A 148 -9.51 -13.60 30.02
N LEU A 149 -10.60 -13.99 29.33
CA LEU A 149 -12.04 -13.74 29.60
C LEU A 149 -12.91 -14.21 28.38
N LYS A 150 -13.04 -15.52 28.14
CA LYS A 150 -13.42 -16.04 26.79
C LYS A 150 -14.87 -16.53 26.62
N ASN A 151 -15.63 -16.71 27.70
CA ASN A 151 -16.84 -17.56 27.65
C ASN A 151 -18.16 -16.80 27.49
N GLN A 152 -18.15 -15.48 27.30
CA GLN A 152 -19.35 -14.64 27.24
C GLN A 152 -19.55 -13.91 25.90
N ILE A 153 -18.66 -14.09 24.91
CA ILE A 153 -18.73 -13.40 23.61
C ILE A 153 -18.87 -14.43 22.49
N ALA A 154 -19.82 -14.20 21.58
CA ALA A 154 -20.09 -15.08 20.45
C ALA A 154 -18.86 -15.20 19.52
N LEU A 155 -18.52 -16.43 19.16
CA LEU A 155 -17.48 -16.77 18.18
C LEU A 155 -18.02 -16.56 16.76
N ARG A 156 -17.29 -15.83 15.91
CA ARG A 156 -17.64 -15.74 14.49
C ARG A 156 -17.19 -16.99 13.73
N PHE A 157 -18.11 -17.65 13.03
CA PHE A 157 -17.79 -18.72 12.08
C PHE A 157 -17.66 -18.16 10.66
N GLY A 158 -16.43 -18.14 10.13
CA GLY A 158 -16.16 -17.82 8.71
C GLY A 158 -15.73 -16.37 8.42
N PRO A 159 -15.28 -16.10 7.17
CA PRO A 159 -14.88 -14.76 6.74
C PRO A 159 -16.10 -13.82 6.63
N TRP A 160 -15.88 -12.53 6.82
CA TRP A 160 -16.93 -11.53 6.61
C TRP A 160 -17.43 -11.54 5.16
N GLU A 161 -18.69 -11.93 4.97
CA GLU A 161 -19.39 -11.80 3.68
C GLU A 161 -20.26 -10.54 3.59
N GLN A 162 -20.35 -9.79 4.69
CA GLN A 162 -21.22 -8.64 4.81
C GLN A 162 -20.80 -7.52 3.87
N LYS A 163 -21.74 -7.11 3.02
CA LYS A 163 -21.56 -6.06 2.00
C LYS A 163 -22.04 -4.70 2.47
N GLU A 164 -22.67 -4.64 3.64
CA GLU A 164 -23.25 -3.45 4.23
C GLU A 164 -22.24 -2.76 5.17
N PRO A 165 -22.11 -1.42 5.10
CA PRO A 165 -21.33 -0.65 6.07
C PRO A 165 -21.95 -0.71 7.47
N GLY A 166 -21.09 -0.71 8.49
CA GLY A 166 -21.47 -0.70 9.90
C GLY A 166 -20.81 -1.80 10.72
N PHE A 167 -20.05 -2.69 10.10
CA PHE A 167 -19.36 -3.79 10.78
C PHE A 167 -17.86 -3.53 10.78
N PHE A 168 -17.30 -3.42 11.98
CA PHE A 168 -15.93 -2.97 12.19
C PHE A 168 -15.06 -4.06 12.78
N GLU A 169 -13.85 -4.23 12.25
CA GLU A 169 -12.75 -4.84 12.98
C GLU A 169 -12.05 -3.77 13.82
N ALA A 170 -11.58 -4.13 15.02
CA ALA A 170 -10.89 -3.21 15.92
C ALA A 170 -9.63 -3.85 16.51
N ASP A 171 -8.59 -3.03 16.71
CA ASP A 171 -7.35 -3.45 17.36
C ASP A 171 -6.68 -2.26 18.05
N THR A 172 -5.74 -2.53 18.97
CA THR A 172 -4.87 -1.52 19.56
C THR A 172 -3.41 -1.69 19.14
N VAL A 173 -2.76 -0.58 18.80
CA VAL A 173 -1.35 -0.54 18.42
C VAL A 173 -0.55 0.18 19.51
N ALA A 174 0.36 -0.55 20.15
CA ALA A 174 1.26 -0.02 21.16
C ALA A 174 2.36 0.88 20.57
N HIS A 175 2.58 2.06 21.17
CA HIS A 175 3.70 2.96 20.92
C HIS A 175 4.74 2.87 22.03
N CYS A 176 5.32 1.69 22.18
CA CYS A 176 6.23 1.35 23.29
C CYS A 176 7.72 1.49 22.95
N GLY A 177 8.08 1.72 21.68
CA GLY A 177 9.48 1.81 21.26
C GLY A 177 10.31 0.53 21.44
N GLY A 178 9.68 -0.60 21.73
CA GLY A 178 10.35 -1.86 22.07
C GLY A 178 10.44 -2.14 23.57
N ASP A 179 10.11 -1.18 24.43
CA ASP A 179 10.05 -1.37 25.88
C ASP A 179 8.60 -1.28 26.37
N ILE A 180 8.10 -2.36 26.97
CA ILE A 180 6.74 -2.46 27.50
C ILE A 180 6.59 -1.93 28.93
N SER A 181 7.66 -1.47 29.56
CA SER A 181 7.63 -0.91 30.91
C SER A 181 6.87 0.43 30.94
N GLY A 182 6.17 0.70 32.05
CA GLY A 182 5.48 1.97 32.29
C GLY A 182 4.22 2.21 31.45
N GLU A 183 3.69 3.43 31.54
CA GLU A 183 2.53 3.86 30.75
C GLU A 183 2.97 4.54 29.45
N PHE A 184 2.26 4.23 28.37
CA PHE A 184 2.48 4.83 27.05
C PHE A 184 1.17 4.83 26.26
N VAL A 185 1.18 5.49 25.11
CA VAL A 185 0.03 5.65 24.23
C VAL A 185 -0.23 4.38 23.44
N TYR A 186 -1.50 4.01 23.35
CA TYR A 186 -2.04 3.02 22.42
C TYR A 186 -2.88 3.73 21.37
N SER A 187 -2.75 3.37 20.09
CA SER A 187 -3.71 3.80 19.07
C SER A 187 -4.79 2.74 18.91
N LEU A 188 -6.03 3.07 19.24
CA LEU A 188 -7.21 2.35 18.76
C LEU A 188 -7.34 2.57 17.25
N ASP A 189 -7.42 1.49 16.48
CA ASP A 189 -7.77 1.52 15.06
C ASP A 189 -9.06 0.72 14.87
N ILE A 190 -9.99 1.28 14.10
CA ILE A 190 -11.16 0.55 13.65
C ILE A 190 -11.28 0.64 12.12
N ILE A 191 -11.78 -0.43 11.50
CA ILE A 191 -12.03 -0.46 10.06
C ILE A 191 -13.37 -1.12 9.74
N ASP A 192 -14.23 -0.40 9.03
CA ASP A 192 -15.45 -0.93 8.43
C ASP A 192 -15.08 -1.87 7.28
N ILE A 193 -15.55 -3.11 7.35
CA ILE A 193 -15.15 -4.14 6.40
C ILE A 193 -15.69 -3.83 5.01
N ALA A 194 -16.94 -3.35 4.89
CA ALA A 194 -17.63 -3.16 3.62
C ALA A 194 -17.07 -1.98 2.79
N SER A 195 -16.82 -0.84 3.42
CA SER A 195 -16.32 0.38 2.79
C SER A 195 -14.80 0.53 2.91
N GLY A 196 -14.20 -0.04 3.95
CA GLY A 196 -12.81 0.23 4.34
C GLY A 196 -12.63 1.55 5.07
N TRP A 197 -13.74 2.19 5.50
CA TRP A 197 -13.73 3.41 6.32
C TRP A 197 -13.04 3.11 7.63
N SER A 198 -12.18 4.01 8.07
CA SER A 198 -11.30 3.75 9.20
C SER A 198 -11.10 5.00 10.03
N GLU A 199 -11.08 4.82 11.33
CA GLU A 199 -11.00 5.87 12.33
C GLU A 199 -10.01 5.44 13.40
N GLN A 200 -9.24 6.38 13.92
CA GLN A 200 -8.25 6.15 14.96
C GLN A 200 -8.51 7.04 16.17
N ALA A 201 -8.05 6.60 17.34
CA ALA A 201 -7.96 7.41 18.55
C ALA A 201 -6.75 6.98 19.39
N ALA A 202 -6.16 7.91 20.11
CA ALA A 202 -5.03 7.71 21.01
C ALA A 202 -5.52 7.57 22.47
N ILE A 203 -5.21 6.44 23.08
CA ILE A 203 -5.59 6.05 24.43
C ILE A 203 -4.33 6.07 25.30
N TRP A 204 -4.46 6.62 26.50
CA TRP A 204 -3.40 6.58 27.50
C TRP A 204 -3.45 5.26 28.26
N GLY A 205 -2.38 4.47 28.18
CA GLY A 205 -2.34 3.13 28.75
C GLY A 205 -3.36 2.20 28.09
N LYS A 206 -3.63 1.07 28.75
CA LYS A 206 -4.50 0.00 28.25
C LYS A 206 -5.83 -0.09 29.02
N GLY A 207 -6.36 1.05 29.46
CA GLY A 207 -7.55 1.11 30.31
C GLY A 207 -8.86 0.93 29.55
N GLU A 208 -9.77 0.11 30.09
CA GLU A 208 -11.09 -0.18 29.51
C GLU A 208 -11.96 1.09 29.38
N ALA A 209 -11.99 1.92 30.42
CA ALA A 209 -12.81 3.13 30.46
C ALA A 209 -12.37 4.16 29.41
N ALA A 210 -11.06 4.30 29.21
CA ALA A 210 -10.48 5.19 28.20
C ALA A 210 -10.78 4.66 26.79
N THR A 211 -10.65 3.34 26.57
CA THR A 211 -11.00 2.69 25.29
C THR A 211 -12.46 2.92 24.92
N ARG A 212 -13.38 2.73 25.87
CA ARG A 212 -14.81 2.99 25.67
C ARG A 212 -15.10 4.45 25.35
N ALA A 213 -14.45 5.39 26.05
CA ALA A 213 -14.65 6.82 25.81
C ALA A 213 -14.21 7.24 24.40
N GLU A 214 -13.06 6.78 23.95
CA GLU A 214 -12.55 7.06 22.60
C GLU A 214 -13.39 6.35 21.52
N LEU A 215 -13.81 5.11 21.75
CA LEU A 215 -14.72 4.40 20.84
C LEU A 215 -16.06 5.14 20.70
N ASP A 216 -16.62 5.70 21.78
CA ASP A 216 -17.87 6.46 21.70
C ASP A 216 -17.73 7.76 20.90
N LYS A 217 -16.58 8.45 21.02
CA LYS A 217 -16.26 9.60 20.16
C LYS A 217 -16.20 9.20 18.69
N ILE A 218 -15.54 8.08 18.39
CA ILE A 218 -15.48 7.54 17.03
C ILE A 218 -16.89 7.21 16.52
N ARG A 219 -17.69 6.47 17.30
CA ARG A 219 -19.06 6.09 16.92
C ARG A 219 -19.92 7.30 16.56
N LYS A 220 -19.85 8.37 17.37
CA LYS A 220 -20.63 9.61 17.15
C LYS A 220 -20.24 10.38 15.89
N ARG A 221 -19.01 10.24 15.40
CA ARG A 221 -18.52 10.95 14.20
C ARG A 221 -18.58 10.11 12.92
N LEU A 222 -18.98 8.84 13.01
CA LEU A 222 -19.15 8.00 11.83
C LEU A 222 -20.29 8.55 10.95
N PRO A 223 -20.15 8.49 9.62
CA PRO A 223 -21.21 8.94 8.71
C PRO A 223 -22.36 7.92 8.57
N PHE A 224 -22.29 6.79 9.29
CA PHE A 224 -23.28 5.72 9.31
C PHE A 224 -23.23 4.99 10.65
N GLU A 225 -24.27 4.21 10.93
CA GLU A 225 -24.41 3.48 12.19
C GLU A 225 -23.36 2.37 12.36
N MET A 226 -22.82 2.25 13.56
CA MET A 226 -22.01 1.11 13.98
C MET A 226 -22.96 -0.03 14.41
N LYS A 227 -23.02 -1.09 13.61
CA LYS A 227 -23.89 -2.26 13.80
C LYS A 227 -23.16 -3.42 14.47
N GLY A 228 -21.86 -3.55 14.24
CA GLY A 228 -21.05 -4.60 14.85
C GLY A 228 -19.60 -4.19 15.06
N LEU A 229 -19.00 -4.75 16.09
CA LEU A 229 -17.63 -4.53 16.48
C LEU A 229 -16.97 -5.88 16.75
N ASP A 230 -15.83 -6.12 16.11
CA ASP A 230 -15.05 -7.35 16.23
C ASP A 230 -13.60 -7.02 16.61
N PRO A 231 -13.33 -6.87 17.91
CA PRO A 231 -11.99 -6.64 18.40
C PRO A 231 -11.15 -7.92 18.43
N ASP A 232 -9.82 -7.78 18.37
CA ASP A 232 -8.91 -8.88 18.75
C ASP A 232 -8.98 -9.18 20.25
N ASN A 233 -8.42 -10.33 20.63
CA ASN A 233 -8.45 -10.98 21.93
C ASN A 233 -7.79 -10.18 23.07
N GLY A 234 -7.56 -8.88 22.88
CA GLY A 234 -7.10 -7.96 23.90
C GLY A 234 -8.17 -7.73 24.98
N GLY A 235 -7.76 -7.82 26.25
CA GLY A 235 -8.64 -7.57 27.41
C GLY A 235 -9.25 -6.16 27.45
N GLU A 236 -8.69 -5.20 26.72
CA GLU A 236 -9.21 -3.83 26.61
C GLU A 236 -10.59 -3.77 25.90
N PHE A 237 -10.91 -4.76 25.07
CA PHE A 237 -12.21 -4.86 24.41
C PHE A 237 -13.05 -6.03 24.93
N ILE A 238 -12.41 -7.10 25.38
CA ILE A 238 -13.09 -8.27 25.95
C ILE A 238 -13.30 -8.05 27.46
N ASN A 239 -14.21 -7.14 27.79
CA ASN A 239 -14.61 -6.86 29.17
C ASN A 239 -16.11 -6.51 29.29
N TYR A 240 -16.59 -6.57 30.54
CA TYR A 240 -18.00 -6.35 30.85
C TYR A 240 -18.48 -4.90 30.58
N GLN A 241 -17.57 -3.92 30.63
CA GLN A 241 -17.92 -2.53 30.29
C GLN A 241 -18.21 -2.37 28.80
N MET A 242 -17.36 -2.95 27.95
CA MET A 242 -17.51 -2.93 26.49
C MET A 242 -18.75 -3.73 26.06
N HIS A 243 -19.00 -4.89 26.66
CA HIS A 243 -20.21 -5.66 26.39
C HIS A 243 -21.49 -4.89 26.75
N ARG A 244 -21.56 -4.26 27.93
CA ARG A 244 -22.69 -3.40 28.32
C ARG A 244 -22.87 -2.21 27.40
N TYR A 245 -21.77 -1.56 27.01
CA TYR A 245 -21.79 -0.45 26.06
C TYR A 245 -22.38 -0.89 24.71
N CYS A 246 -21.90 -2.00 24.16
CA CYS A 246 -22.38 -2.54 22.90
C CYS A 246 -23.86 -2.90 22.97
N LYS A 247 -24.30 -3.61 24.04
CA LYS A 247 -25.71 -3.95 24.27
C LYS A 247 -26.60 -2.71 24.36
N LYS A 248 -26.15 -1.66 25.07
CA LYS A 248 -26.89 -0.38 25.20
C LYS A 248 -27.09 0.33 23.86
N HIS A 249 -26.13 0.20 22.94
CA HIS A 249 -26.14 0.87 21.65
C HIS A 249 -26.56 -0.04 20.48
N GLY A 250 -27.05 -1.25 20.75
CA GLY A 250 -27.46 -2.19 19.70
C GLY A 250 -26.31 -2.72 18.83
N ILE A 251 -25.07 -2.66 19.32
CA ILE A 251 -23.87 -3.08 18.59
C ILE A 251 -23.65 -4.57 18.86
N SER A 252 -23.58 -5.37 17.79
CA SER A 252 -23.21 -6.78 17.89
C SER A 252 -21.71 -6.92 18.16
N LEU A 253 -21.35 -7.30 19.38
CA LEU A 253 -19.96 -7.58 19.76
C LEU A 253 -19.63 -9.04 19.44
N THR A 254 -18.74 -9.27 18.48
CA THR A 254 -18.25 -10.61 18.11
C THR A 254 -16.76 -10.74 18.45
N ARG A 255 -16.21 -11.96 18.40
CA ARG A 255 -14.76 -12.17 18.41
C ARG A 255 -14.29 -13.03 17.25
N ALA A 256 -13.06 -12.76 16.79
CA ALA A 256 -12.32 -13.65 15.90
C ALA A 256 -11.95 -14.96 16.61
N ARG A 257 -11.84 -16.06 15.85
CA ARG A 257 -11.48 -17.36 16.40
C ARG A 257 -10.01 -17.39 16.80
N GLU A 258 -9.73 -18.05 17.92
CA GLU A 258 -8.37 -18.23 18.41
C GLU A 258 -7.53 -19.02 17.38
N TYR A 259 -6.28 -18.60 17.16
CA TYR A 259 -5.35 -19.19 16.18
C TYR A 259 -5.74 -19.05 14.69
N HIS A 260 -6.64 -18.12 14.34
CA HIS A 260 -7.00 -17.82 12.95
C HIS A 260 -6.67 -16.37 12.53
N PRO A 261 -5.38 -16.01 12.34
CA PRO A 261 -4.96 -14.64 11.99
C PRO A 261 -5.56 -14.12 10.68
N ASN A 262 -6.05 -15.00 9.80
CA ASN A 262 -6.74 -14.59 8.58
C ASN A 262 -8.11 -13.93 8.85
N ASP A 263 -8.68 -14.10 10.04
CA ASP A 263 -10.00 -13.56 10.41
C ASP A 263 -9.95 -12.04 10.70
N GLN A 264 -8.75 -11.45 10.82
CA GLN A 264 -8.48 -10.01 11.11
C GLN A 264 -7.52 -9.36 10.12
N ALA A 265 -7.39 -9.93 8.93
CA ALA A 265 -6.44 -9.46 7.93
C ALA A 265 -6.70 -8.00 7.47
N HIS A 266 -7.92 -7.46 7.67
CA HIS A 266 -8.25 -6.09 7.30
C HIS A 266 -7.68 -5.09 8.30
N ILE A 267 -7.85 -5.32 9.61
CA ILE A 267 -7.31 -4.45 10.65
C ILE A 267 -5.78 -4.52 10.73
N GLU A 268 -5.15 -5.70 10.60
CA GLU A 268 -3.68 -5.81 10.59
C GLU A 268 -3.05 -4.97 9.47
N GLN A 269 -3.61 -5.07 8.26
CA GLN A 269 -3.18 -4.25 7.13
C GLN A 269 -3.42 -2.76 7.41
N LYS A 270 -4.54 -2.44 8.07
CA LYS A 270 -4.90 -1.06 8.38
C LYS A 270 -3.96 -0.47 9.42
N ASN A 271 -3.67 -1.14 10.52
CA ASN A 271 -2.70 -0.75 11.56
C ASN A 271 -1.37 -0.29 10.94
N TYR A 272 -0.85 -1.06 9.99
CA TYR A 272 0.37 -0.66 9.30
C TYR A 272 0.20 0.66 8.52
N THR A 273 -0.85 0.77 7.72
CA THR A 273 -1.06 1.94 6.84
C THR A 273 -1.58 3.18 7.54
N ALA A 274 -2.40 3.01 8.58
CA ALA A 274 -3.09 4.05 9.33
C ALA A 274 -2.18 4.62 10.45
N ILE A 275 -1.34 3.78 11.04
CA ILE A 275 -0.58 4.12 12.25
C ILE A 275 0.92 4.00 11.99
N ARG A 276 1.44 2.79 11.74
CA ARG A 276 2.91 2.56 11.69
C ARG A 276 3.60 3.34 10.58
N ARG A 277 2.98 3.44 9.39
CA ARG A 277 3.54 4.24 8.29
C ARG A 277 3.48 5.75 8.56
N LEU A 278 2.52 6.20 9.37
CA LEU A 278 2.32 7.61 9.69
C LEU A 278 3.34 8.08 10.74
N ILE A 279 3.32 7.45 11.91
CA ILE A 279 4.07 7.89 13.09
C ILE A 279 5.31 7.04 13.43
N GLY A 280 5.40 5.83 12.88
CA GLY A 280 6.55 4.92 13.09
C GLY A 280 6.36 3.97 14.26
N TYR A 281 7.49 3.60 14.87
CA TYR A 281 7.58 2.66 16.00
C TYR A 281 8.11 3.30 17.28
N GLY A 282 8.32 4.62 17.29
CA GLY A 282 8.85 5.33 18.45
C GLY A 282 7.96 5.22 19.68
N ARG A 283 8.56 5.37 20.87
CA ARG A 283 7.84 5.36 22.14
C ARG A 283 7.09 6.68 22.34
N LEU A 284 5.79 6.61 22.66
CA LEU A 284 4.97 7.76 23.01
C LEU A 284 4.50 7.62 24.45
N ASP A 285 5.23 8.20 25.40
CA ASP A 285 5.04 8.08 26.84
C ASP A 285 4.81 9.43 27.54
N LYS A 286 4.28 10.43 26.82
CA LYS A 286 3.84 11.72 27.38
C LYS A 286 2.37 12.00 27.03
N LYS A 287 1.57 12.47 27.99
CA LYS A 287 0.16 12.86 27.74
C LYS A 287 0.03 13.96 26.68
N THR A 288 1.03 14.81 26.51
CA THR A 288 1.09 15.80 25.43
C THR A 288 1.13 15.13 24.05
N GLN A 289 1.84 14.02 23.90
CA GLN A 289 1.88 13.23 22.65
C GLN A 289 0.53 12.61 22.34
N GLN A 290 -0.19 12.10 23.36
CA GLN A 290 -1.55 11.61 23.20
C GLN A 290 -2.48 12.69 22.63
N LYS A 291 -2.42 13.91 23.21
CA LYS A 291 -3.23 15.05 22.74
C LYS A 291 -2.91 15.42 21.30
N LEU A 292 -1.62 15.51 20.94
CA LEU A 292 -1.19 15.80 19.57
C LEU A 292 -1.65 14.71 18.58
N LEU A 293 -1.64 13.46 19.01
CA LEU A 293 -2.06 12.34 18.18
C LEU A 293 -3.58 12.33 17.95
N ASN A 294 -4.37 12.61 19.00
CA ASN A 294 -5.81 12.79 18.87
C ASN A 294 -6.17 14.00 18.00
N ASP A 295 -5.48 15.13 18.14
CA ASP A 295 -5.69 16.29 17.27
C ASP A 295 -5.43 15.96 15.78
N LEU A 296 -4.42 15.13 15.48
CA LEU A 296 -4.17 14.64 14.12
C LEU A 296 -5.25 13.67 13.64
N TYR A 297 -5.68 12.73 14.50
CA TYR A 297 -6.67 11.70 14.16
C TYR A 297 -8.07 12.27 13.97
N ASP A 298 -8.50 13.20 14.81
CA ASP A 298 -9.83 13.78 14.82
C ASP A 298 -10.06 14.73 13.63
N ASN A 299 -8.98 15.29 13.10
CA ASN A 299 -9.01 16.29 12.03
C ASN A 299 -8.48 15.71 10.70
N GLU A 300 -7.22 15.96 10.35
CA GLU A 300 -6.74 15.78 8.99
C GLU A 300 -6.60 14.31 8.60
N TRP A 301 -6.19 13.45 9.55
CA TRP A 301 -5.85 12.07 9.22
C TRP A 301 -7.07 11.25 8.79
N ARG A 302 -8.17 11.30 9.55
CA ARG A 302 -9.40 10.60 9.18
C ARG A 302 -9.95 11.06 7.82
N LEU A 303 -9.87 12.36 7.53
CA LEU A 303 -10.35 12.93 6.28
C LEU A 303 -9.46 12.46 5.12
N PHE A 304 -8.14 12.50 5.29
CA PHE A 304 -7.20 12.05 4.28
C PHE A 304 -7.33 10.54 4.00
N LEU A 305 -7.44 9.73 5.06
CA LEU A 305 -7.57 8.27 4.97
C LEU A 305 -8.87 7.85 4.29
N ASN A 306 -9.99 8.50 4.61
CA ASN A 306 -11.30 8.06 4.11
C ASN A 306 -11.67 8.64 2.74
N PHE A 307 -11.22 9.85 2.42
CA PHE A 307 -11.56 10.51 1.15
C PHE A 307 -10.48 10.40 0.08
N PHE A 308 -9.20 10.24 0.46
CA PHE A 308 -8.06 10.31 -0.48
C PHE A 308 -7.14 9.09 -0.49
N GLN A 309 -7.37 8.07 0.36
CA GLN A 309 -6.62 6.81 0.32
C GLN A 309 -7.43 5.67 -0.32
N PRO A 310 -7.30 5.43 -1.65
CA PRO A 310 -8.03 4.35 -2.31
C PRO A 310 -7.49 3.00 -1.87
N THR A 311 -8.31 2.05 -1.43
CA THR A 311 -7.88 0.70 -1.02
C THR A 311 -8.28 -0.34 -2.06
N MET A 312 -7.65 -1.51 -2.05
CA MET A 312 -8.03 -2.65 -2.90
C MET A 312 -8.81 -3.67 -2.07
N LYS A 313 -9.85 -4.27 -2.66
CA LYS A 313 -10.56 -5.41 -2.06
C LYS A 313 -10.26 -6.68 -2.84
N LEU A 314 -10.07 -7.78 -2.13
CA LEU A 314 -9.87 -9.09 -2.73
C LEU A 314 -11.14 -9.51 -3.48
N LYS A 315 -11.00 -9.89 -4.75
CA LYS A 315 -12.08 -10.41 -5.60
C LYS A 315 -12.09 -11.93 -5.61
N LYS A 316 -10.91 -12.54 -5.76
CA LYS A 316 -10.76 -14.00 -5.84
C LYS A 316 -9.38 -14.40 -5.33
N LYS A 317 -9.32 -15.50 -4.58
CA LYS A 317 -8.07 -16.19 -4.24
C LYS A 317 -8.17 -17.60 -4.83
N ILE A 318 -7.25 -17.93 -5.73
CA ILE A 318 -7.14 -19.28 -6.29
C ILE A 318 -5.88 -19.89 -5.71
N LYS A 319 -5.99 -21.02 -5.01
CA LYS A 319 -4.83 -21.81 -4.57
C LYS A 319 -4.60 -22.90 -5.60
N ASN A 320 -3.41 -22.96 -6.16
CA ASN A 320 -2.99 -24.11 -6.95
C ASN A 320 -2.55 -25.20 -5.96
N LEU A 321 -3.20 -26.36 -6.01
CA LEU A 321 -3.01 -27.44 -5.03
C LEU A 321 -1.68 -28.18 -5.24
N GLU A 322 -1.21 -28.29 -6.48
CA GLU A 322 0.04 -28.96 -6.85
C GLU A 322 1.29 -28.18 -6.40
N THR A 323 1.25 -26.85 -6.53
CA THR A 323 2.39 -25.96 -6.23
C THR A 323 2.27 -25.25 -4.89
N GLY A 324 1.10 -25.35 -4.24
CA GLY A 324 0.76 -24.60 -3.02
C GLY A 324 0.62 -23.08 -3.22
N LYS A 325 0.89 -22.53 -4.42
CA LYS A 325 0.89 -21.09 -4.68
C LYS A 325 -0.52 -20.52 -4.73
N SER A 326 -0.70 -19.32 -4.19
CA SER A 326 -1.98 -18.60 -4.26
C SER A 326 -1.91 -17.40 -5.21
N LYS A 327 -2.89 -17.30 -6.11
CA LYS A 327 -3.10 -16.15 -7.00
C LYS A 327 -4.27 -15.33 -6.48
N LYS A 328 -4.00 -14.08 -6.09
CA LYS A 328 -4.99 -13.12 -5.62
C LYS A 328 -5.37 -12.16 -6.75
N THR A 329 -6.64 -12.03 -7.02
CA THR A 329 -7.21 -11.04 -7.96
C THR A 329 -7.98 -10.00 -7.14
N TYR A 330 -7.81 -8.72 -7.46
CA TYR A 330 -8.40 -7.61 -6.70
C TYR A 330 -9.37 -6.81 -7.56
N TYR A 331 -10.33 -6.15 -6.91
CA TYR A 331 -11.14 -5.11 -7.54
C TYR A 331 -10.31 -3.85 -7.79
N LYS A 332 -10.76 -3.00 -8.74
CA LYS A 332 -10.20 -1.65 -8.94
C LYS A 332 -10.24 -0.89 -7.62
N ALA A 333 -9.13 -0.22 -7.29
CA ALA A 333 -9.01 0.51 -6.03
C ALA A 333 -10.03 1.66 -5.97
N LYS A 334 -10.62 1.85 -4.78
CA LYS A 334 -11.58 2.92 -4.49
C LYS A 334 -11.35 3.43 -3.07
N THR A 335 -11.59 4.71 -2.83
CA THR A 335 -11.56 5.27 -1.46
C THR A 335 -12.76 4.77 -0.66
N PRO A 336 -12.68 4.73 0.68
CA PRO A 336 -13.84 4.46 1.51
C PRO A 336 -15.05 5.33 1.16
N TYR A 337 -14.84 6.63 1.00
CA TYR A 337 -15.85 7.56 0.48
C TYR A 337 -16.49 7.07 -0.83
N GLN A 338 -15.69 6.73 -1.85
CA GLN A 338 -16.22 6.22 -3.13
C GLN A 338 -16.99 4.90 -3.01
N ARG A 339 -16.73 4.08 -1.99
CA ARG A 339 -17.52 2.87 -1.71
C ARG A 339 -18.85 3.22 -1.05
N LEU A 340 -18.85 4.13 -0.07
CA LEU A 340 -20.08 4.60 0.58
C LEU A 340 -21.02 5.27 -0.44
N MET A 341 -20.50 6.11 -1.34
CA MET A 341 -21.30 6.73 -2.39
C MET A 341 -21.98 5.71 -3.34
N ARG A 342 -21.42 4.51 -3.45
CA ARG A 342 -21.96 3.39 -4.25
C ARG A 342 -22.80 2.41 -3.44
N SER A 343 -22.80 2.52 -2.12
CA SER A 343 -23.56 1.62 -1.26
C SER A 343 -25.05 1.93 -1.38
N LYS A 344 -25.88 0.90 -1.46
CA LYS A 344 -27.34 1.02 -1.35
C LYS A 344 -27.82 1.17 0.09
N HIS A 345 -26.94 0.89 1.06
CA HIS A 345 -27.24 0.90 2.50
C HIS A 345 -26.94 2.24 3.18
N ILE A 346 -26.52 3.25 2.41
CA ILE A 346 -26.26 4.60 2.90
C ILE A 346 -27.35 5.50 2.35
N SER A 347 -27.98 6.27 3.24
CA SER A 347 -29.09 7.17 2.90
C SER A 347 -28.63 8.28 1.94
N ILE A 348 -29.60 8.89 1.25
CA ILE A 348 -29.31 10.01 0.36
C ILE A 348 -28.75 11.19 1.15
N GLU A 349 -29.30 11.47 2.33
CA GLU A 349 -28.83 12.52 3.23
C GLU A 349 -27.37 12.32 3.65
N GLN A 350 -27.00 11.10 4.07
CA GLN A 350 -25.62 10.75 4.41
C GLN A 350 -24.67 10.95 3.22
N LYS A 351 -25.12 10.58 2.01
CA LYS A 351 -24.34 10.80 0.77
C LYS A 351 -24.16 12.29 0.46
N LEU A 352 -25.18 13.11 0.70
CA LEU A 352 -25.12 14.56 0.52
C LEU A 352 -24.15 15.19 1.52
N MET A 353 -24.22 14.81 2.80
CA MET A 353 -23.28 15.25 3.84
C MET A 353 -21.83 14.89 3.47
N LEU A 354 -21.57 13.62 3.10
CA LEU A 354 -20.25 13.17 2.67
C LEU A 354 -19.76 13.91 1.42
N ARG A 355 -20.64 14.21 0.46
CA ARG A 355 -20.29 14.97 -0.74
C ARG A 355 -19.94 16.42 -0.41
N SER A 356 -20.71 17.07 0.46
CA SER A 356 -20.46 18.43 0.93
C SER A 356 -19.09 18.49 1.62
N THR A 357 -18.82 17.56 2.55
CA THR A 357 -17.48 17.44 3.15
C THR A 357 -16.42 17.26 2.07
N TYR A 358 -16.57 16.30 1.14
CA TYR A 358 -15.57 16.08 0.11
C TYR A 358 -15.25 17.32 -0.74
N GLN A 359 -16.24 18.17 -1.02
CA GLN A 359 -16.07 19.41 -1.79
C GLN A 359 -15.27 20.48 -1.05
N THR A 360 -15.29 20.50 0.28
CA THR A 360 -14.49 21.46 1.07
C THR A 360 -13.06 20.99 1.30
N LEU A 361 -12.77 19.70 1.10
CA LEU A 361 -11.45 19.15 1.35
C LEU A 361 -10.44 19.47 0.23
N ASN A 362 -9.27 19.91 0.65
CA ASN A 362 -8.11 20.08 -0.22
C ASN A 362 -7.02 19.07 0.18
N PRO A 363 -6.74 18.05 -0.66
CA PRO A 363 -5.79 16.98 -0.30
C PRO A 363 -4.35 17.47 -0.13
N VAL A 364 -3.94 18.54 -0.82
CA VAL A 364 -2.59 19.12 -0.66
C VAL A 364 -2.46 19.82 0.68
N LYS A 365 -3.46 20.64 1.05
CA LYS A 365 -3.51 21.30 2.37
C LYS A 365 -3.55 20.25 3.49
N LEU A 366 -4.43 19.26 3.39
CA LEU A 366 -4.51 18.15 4.35
C LEU A 366 -3.16 17.46 4.51
N LYS A 367 -2.50 17.09 3.41
CA LYS A 367 -1.20 16.41 3.47
C LYS A 367 -0.13 17.26 4.15
N ARG A 368 -0.11 18.56 3.86
CA ARG A 368 0.83 19.50 4.47
C ARG A 368 0.63 19.62 5.98
N GLU A 369 -0.62 19.76 6.43
CA GLU A 369 -0.92 19.85 7.86
C GLU A 369 -0.66 18.52 8.59
N ILE A 370 -0.95 17.37 7.95
CA ILE A 370 -0.54 16.05 8.46
C ILE A 370 0.97 15.98 8.65
N ASP A 371 1.76 16.37 7.64
CA ASP A 371 3.23 16.31 7.73
C ASP A 371 3.78 17.22 8.82
N LYS A 372 3.21 18.41 9.00
CA LYS A 372 3.55 19.31 10.11
C LYS A 372 3.25 18.69 11.48
N LYS A 373 2.05 18.14 11.69
CA LYS A 373 1.65 17.53 12.96
C LYS A 373 2.46 16.27 13.26
N VAL A 374 2.74 15.44 12.26
CA VAL A 374 3.61 14.27 12.40
C VAL A 374 5.03 14.68 12.76
N GLU A 375 5.58 15.73 12.14
CA GLU A 375 6.90 16.24 12.49
C GLU A 375 6.94 16.81 13.91
N LEU A 376 5.89 17.50 14.35
CA LEU A 376 5.76 17.95 15.73
C LEU A 376 5.77 16.78 16.71
N ILE A 377 5.01 15.72 16.44
CA ILE A 377 5.03 14.49 17.25
C ILE A 377 6.43 13.87 17.25
N ARG A 378 7.10 13.77 16.10
CA ARG A 378 8.45 13.22 16.01
C ARG A 378 9.48 14.02 16.79
N LYS A 379 9.35 15.35 16.85
CA LYS A 379 10.23 16.20 17.68
C LYS A 379 10.10 15.90 19.17
N THR A 380 8.95 15.41 19.63
CA THR A 380 8.77 15.01 21.04
C THR A 380 9.40 13.66 21.40
N LEU A 381 9.83 12.88 20.40
CA LEU A 381 10.54 11.60 20.56
C LEU A 381 12.04 11.79 20.82
N LYS A 382 12.55 12.99 20.54
CA LYS A 382 13.88 13.44 20.96
C LYS A 382 13.79 13.90 22.41
#